data_AF-A0A1U8MZG3-F1
#
_entry.id   AF-A0A1U8MZG3-F1
#
_cell.length_a   1.000
_cell.length_b   1.000
_cell.length_c   1.000
_cell.angle_alpha   90.00
_cell.angle_beta   90.00
_cell.angle_gamma   90.00
#
_symmetry.space_group_name_H-M   'P 1'
#
loop_
_entity.id
_entity.type
_entity.pdbx_description
1 polymer ?
#
loop_
_entity_poly.entity_id
_entity_poly.type
_entity_poly.pdbx_seq_one_letter_code
_entity_poly.pdbx_strand_id
1 'polypeptide(L)'
;MESKIGISFCGDEDEITRAGMLFETLSRKSGLVMILDDIWEEVSLEKVGIPEPSTGSKIVLTTRSFDVCRKMSCRAIKVKPLVEKESWKLFSEIFQMLQGWNQLQKRNALKELSEHKQSVNGLEDEVFQQLRFSYDRLKDLKLQHCFLNCALYPKDWRIEERDIVQLWIAEGL
;
A
#
# COMPACT_ATOMS: atom_id res chain seq x y z
N MET A 1 -19.88 -1.32 -6.57
CA MET A 1 -18.53 -1.13 -7.13
C MET A 1 -18.61 -1.45 -8.61
N GLU A 2 -18.42 -0.47 -9.50
CA GLU A 2 -18.27 -0.76 -10.93
C GLU A 2 -16.92 -1.45 -11.12
N SER A 3 -16.92 -2.72 -11.51
CA SER A 3 -15.67 -3.37 -11.88
C SER A 3 -15.24 -2.80 -13.24
N LYS A 4 -14.03 -2.22 -13.31
CA LYS A 4 -13.44 -1.74 -14.58
C LYS A 4 -13.27 -2.89 -15.60
N ILE A 5 -13.39 -4.13 -15.15
CA ILE A 5 -13.29 -5.34 -15.95
C ILE A 5 -14.68 -5.73 -16.51
N GLY A 6 -15.78 -5.18 -16.01
CA GLY A 6 -17.15 -5.45 -16.50
C GLY A 6 -17.74 -6.77 -16.02
N ILE A 7 -17.21 -7.31 -14.92
CA ILE A 7 -17.67 -8.53 -14.25
C ILE A 7 -18.42 -8.14 -12.99
N SER A 8 -19.61 -8.71 -12.79
CA SER A 8 -20.32 -8.71 -11.52
C SER A 8 -20.30 -10.12 -10.96
N PHE A 9 -19.83 -10.27 -9.71
CA PHE A 9 -20.02 -11.48 -8.93
C PHE A 9 -21.25 -11.29 -8.04
N CYS A 10 -22.18 -12.25 -8.03
CA CYS A 10 -23.37 -12.18 -7.17
C CYS A 10 -23.06 -12.55 -5.71
N GLY A 11 -21.94 -13.25 -5.47
CA GLY A 11 -21.44 -13.59 -4.15
C GLY A 11 -21.74 -15.03 -3.72
N ASP A 12 -22.66 -15.70 -4.41
CA ASP A 12 -23.05 -17.10 -4.15
C ASP A 12 -22.28 -18.09 -5.04
N GLU A 13 -21.48 -17.61 -6.00
CA GLU A 13 -20.72 -18.48 -6.90
C GLU A 13 -19.50 -19.11 -6.20
N ASP A 14 -19.27 -20.39 -6.45
CA ASP A 14 -18.05 -21.07 -6.03
C ASP A 14 -16.79 -20.53 -6.75
N GLU A 15 -15.62 -20.87 -6.23
CA GLU A 15 -14.35 -20.33 -6.75
C GLU A 15 -14.09 -20.73 -8.21
N ILE A 16 -14.51 -21.93 -8.62
CA ILE A 16 -14.32 -22.46 -9.97
C ILE A 16 -15.17 -21.65 -10.96
N THR A 17 -16.41 -21.37 -10.58
CA THR A 17 -17.35 -20.56 -11.36
C THR A 17 -16.82 -19.14 -11.52
N ARG A 18 -16.35 -18.51 -10.43
CA ARG A 18 -15.76 -17.17 -10.49
C ARG A 18 -14.52 -17.11 -11.37
N ALA A 19 -13.64 -18.12 -11.28
CA ALA A 19 -12.46 -18.22 -12.13
C ALA A 19 -12.84 -18.38 -13.61
N GLY A 20 -13.81 -19.23 -13.93
CA GLY A 20 -14.30 -19.39 -15.30
C GLY A 20 -14.87 -18.11 -15.90
N MET A 21 -15.69 -17.38 -15.13
CA MET A 21 -16.25 -16.08 -15.54
C MET A 21 -15.15 -15.03 -15.78
N LEU A 22 -14.13 -15.00 -14.91
CA LEU A 22 -12.99 -14.12 -15.07
C LEU A 22 -12.21 -14.47 -16.35
N PHE A 23 -11.91 -15.74 -16.57
CA PHE A 23 -11.16 -16.22 -17.72
C PHE A 23 -11.84 -15.86 -19.03
N GLU A 24 -13.14 -16.11 -19.12
CA GLU A 24 -13.93 -15.82 -20.32
C GLU A 24 -13.97 -14.32 -20.62
N THR A 25 -14.11 -13.50 -19.58
CA THR A 25 -14.15 -12.03 -19.73
C THR A 25 -12.79 -11.46 -20.13
N LEU A 26 -11.72 -11.92 -19.49
CA LEU A 26 -10.36 -11.46 -19.81
C LEU A 26 -9.92 -11.93 -21.20
N SER A 27 -10.32 -13.12 -21.62
CA SER A 27 -9.99 -13.67 -22.95
C SER A 27 -10.63 -12.87 -24.10
N ARG A 28 -11.78 -12.22 -23.86
CA ARG A 28 -12.43 -11.33 -24.85
C ARG A 28 -11.76 -9.97 -24.98
N LYS A 29 -10.86 -9.60 -24.05
CA LYS A 29 -10.20 -8.29 -24.03
C LYS A 29 -8.74 -8.41 -24.46
N SER A 30 -8.37 -7.69 -25.51
CA SER A 30 -6.97 -7.55 -25.95
C SER A 30 -6.34 -6.27 -25.39
N GLY A 31 -5.03 -6.29 -25.11
CA GLY A 31 -4.30 -5.08 -24.72
C GLY A 31 -4.42 -4.70 -23.24
N LEU A 32 -4.74 -5.66 -22.37
CA LEU A 32 -4.96 -5.39 -20.94
C LEU A 32 -3.62 -5.33 -20.18
N VAL A 33 -3.52 -4.40 -19.23
CA VAL A 33 -2.46 -4.41 -18.21
C VAL A 33 -3.10 -4.74 -16.86
N MET A 34 -2.69 -5.87 -16.27
CA MET A 34 -3.11 -6.29 -14.93
C MET A 34 -1.98 -6.03 -13.93
N ILE A 35 -2.31 -5.43 -12.79
CA ILE A 35 -1.36 -5.19 -11.69
C ILE A 35 -1.83 -6.03 -10.49
N LEU A 36 -1.01 -6.99 -10.09
CA LEU A 36 -1.20 -7.82 -8.92
C LEU A 36 -0.30 -7.26 -7.80
N ASP A 37 -0.89 -6.55 -6.86
CA ASP A 37 -0.15 -5.84 -5.82
C ASP A 37 0.07 -6.70 -4.57
N ASP A 38 1.26 -6.57 -3.96
CA ASP A 38 1.70 -7.23 -2.72
C ASP A 38 1.47 -8.76 -2.68
N ILE A 39 2.07 -9.50 -3.61
CA ILE A 39 2.01 -10.97 -3.62
C ILE A 39 3.01 -11.57 -2.62
N TRP A 40 2.53 -12.46 -1.75
CA TRP A 40 3.34 -13.12 -0.70
C TRP A 40 3.77 -14.55 -1.05
N GLU A 41 2.99 -15.25 -1.89
CA GLU A 41 3.20 -16.65 -2.25
C GLU A 41 2.99 -16.87 -3.75
N GLU A 42 3.27 -18.08 -4.24
CA GLU A 42 3.01 -18.42 -5.63
C GLU A 42 1.51 -18.47 -5.93
N VAL A 43 1.10 -17.83 -7.02
CA VAL A 43 -0.30 -17.75 -7.44
C VAL A 43 -0.46 -18.44 -8.79
N SER A 44 -1.32 -19.46 -8.84
CA SER A 44 -1.71 -20.08 -10.11
C SER A 44 -2.71 -19.18 -10.83
N LEU A 45 -2.25 -18.51 -11.90
CA LEU A 45 -3.09 -17.64 -12.72
C LEU A 45 -4.30 -18.39 -13.29
N GLU A 46 -4.10 -19.65 -13.71
CA GLU A 46 -5.17 -20.52 -14.20
C GLU A 46 -6.26 -20.75 -13.14
N LYS A 47 -5.88 -21.09 -11.90
CA LYS A 47 -6.84 -21.29 -10.80
C LYS A 47 -7.61 -20.01 -10.46
N VAL A 48 -6.99 -18.85 -10.63
CA VAL A 48 -7.64 -17.55 -10.43
C VAL A 48 -8.57 -17.22 -11.61
N GLY A 49 -8.37 -17.83 -12.78
CA GLY A 49 -9.11 -17.49 -14.01
C GLY A 49 -8.44 -16.40 -14.84
N ILE A 50 -7.14 -16.21 -14.70
CA ILE A 50 -6.37 -15.25 -15.49
C ILE A 50 -5.74 -16.00 -16.67
N PRO A 51 -6.10 -15.67 -17.93
CA PRO A 51 -5.49 -16.30 -19.09
C PRO A 51 -4.01 -15.94 -19.19
N GLU A 52 -3.23 -16.83 -19.78
CA GLU A 52 -1.83 -16.51 -20.08
C GLU A 52 -1.74 -15.24 -20.95
N PRO A 53 -0.74 -14.37 -20.70
CA PRO A 53 -0.60 -13.14 -21.47
C PRO A 53 -0.42 -13.43 -22.98
N SER A 54 -1.43 -13.10 -23.77
CA SER A 54 -1.36 -13.13 -25.24
C SER A 54 -0.66 -11.88 -25.79
N THR A 55 -0.37 -11.88 -27.09
CA THR A 55 0.25 -10.73 -27.77
C THR A 55 -0.55 -9.44 -27.53
N GLY A 56 -0.04 -8.58 -26.65
CA GLY A 56 -0.62 -7.29 -26.31
C GLY A 56 -1.04 -7.13 -24.85
N SER A 57 -1.29 -8.22 -24.12
CA SER A 57 -1.64 -8.18 -22.69
C SER A 57 -0.41 -8.33 -21.80
N LYS A 58 -0.38 -7.66 -20.65
CA LYS A 58 0.74 -7.68 -19.70
C LYS A 58 0.24 -7.88 -18.27
N ILE A 59 0.99 -8.65 -17.50
CA ILE A 59 0.80 -8.79 -16.06
C ILE A 59 2.03 -8.22 -15.37
N VAL A 60 1.79 -7.30 -14.44
CA VAL A 60 2.80 -6.77 -13.53
C VAL A 60 2.43 -7.26 -12.15
N LEU A 61 3.39 -7.82 -11.42
CA LEU A 61 3.22 -8.14 -10.02
C LEU A 61 4.20 -7.32 -9.18
N THR A 62 3.78 -6.96 -7.98
CA THR A 62 4.67 -6.39 -6.96
C THR A 62 4.78 -7.39 -5.82
N THR A 63 5.99 -7.55 -5.29
CA THR A 63 6.27 -8.42 -4.14
C THR A 63 7.52 -7.93 -3.45
N ARG A 64 7.61 -8.20 -2.14
CA ARG A 64 8.82 -7.98 -1.33
C ARG A 64 9.76 -9.19 -1.37
N SER A 65 9.31 -10.31 -1.92
CA SER A 65 10.04 -11.58 -1.93
C SER A 65 10.57 -11.91 -3.32
N PHE A 66 11.90 -11.98 -3.45
CA PHE A 66 12.52 -12.43 -4.69
C PHE A 66 12.17 -13.91 -5.01
N ASP A 67 11.92 -14.73 -3.99
CA ASP A 67 11.51 -16.12 -4.17
C ASP A 67 10.14 -16.24 -4.84
N VAL A 68 9.22 -15.32 -4.56
CA VAL A 68 7.92 -15.24 -5.25
C VAL A 68 8.15 -14.97 -6.75
N CYS A 69 9.01 -14.02 -7.10
CA CYS A 69 9.35 -13.76 -8.51
C CYS A 69 9.90 -15.01 -9.23
N ARG A 70 10.75 -15.78 -8.53
CA ARG A 70 11.32 -17.03 -9.08
C ARG A 70 10.25 -18.09 -9.29
N LYS A 71 9.37 -18.32 -8.31
CA LYS A 71 8.28 -19.30 -8.41
C LYS A 71 7.31 -18.94 -9.53
N MET A 72 6.97 -17.66 -9.64
CA MET A 72 6.09 -17.14 -10.70
C MET A 72 6.74 -17.10 -12.09
N SER A 73 8.02 -17.51 -12.23
CA SER A 73 8.77 -17.52 -13.49
C SER A 73 8.72 -16.19 -14.27
N CYS A 74 8.69 -15.06 -13.55
CA CYS A 74 8.51 -13.75 -14.15
C CYS A 74 9.84 -12.99 -14.34
N ARG A 75 9.84 -11.96 -15.20
CA ARG A 75 10.96 -11.03 -15.30
C ARG A 75 10.98 -10.13 -14.06
N ALA A 76 11.88 -10.43 -13.13
CA ALA A 76 12.07 -9.63 -11.93
C ALA A 76 12.75 -8.28 -12.23
N ILE A 77 12.16 -7.19 -11.74
CA ILE A 77 12.78 -5.86 -11.70
C ILE A 77 13.00 -5.51 -10.24
N LYS A 78 14.26 -5.56 -9.78
CA LYS A 78 14.60 -5.16 -8.42
C LYS A 78 14.56 -3.64 -8.32
N VAL A 79 13.52 -3.12 -7.66
CA VAL A 79 13.41 -1.70 -7.33
C VAL A 79 14.51 -1.36 -6.32
N LYS A 80 15.35 -0.39 -6.66
CA LYS A 80 16.38 0.12 -5.75
C LYS A 80 15.77 1.24 -4.89
N PRO A 81 16.04 1.28 -3.58
CA PRO A 81 15.72 2.44 -2.77
C PRO A 81 16.37 3.70 -3.37
N LEU A 82 15.70 4.84 -3.21
CA LEU A 82 16.30 6.13 -3.50
C LEU A 82 17.51 6.34 -2.58
N VAL A 83 18.56 6.99 -3.10
CA VAL A 83 19.70 7.34 -2.26
C VAL A 83 19.28 8.41 -1.25
N GLU A 84 20.00 8.50 -0.13
CA GLU A 84 19.61 9.32 1.02
C GLU A 84 19.22 10.76 0.65
N LYS A 85 20.01 11.40 -0.22
CA LYS A 85 19.78 12.76 -0.71
C LYS A 85 18.46 12.89 -1.48
N GLU A 86 18.14 11.91 -2.32
CA GLU A 86 16.90 11.88 -3.12
C GLU A 86 15.69 11.56 -2.23
N SER A 87 15.84 10.61 -1.31
CA SER A 87 14.82 10.27 -0.30
C SER A 87 14.47 11.50 0.55
N TRP A 88 15.48 12.23 1.03
CA TRP A 88 15.26 13.43 1.84
C TRP A 88 14.63 14.57 1.03
N LYS A 89 15.03 14.73 -0.23
CA LYS A 89 14.41 15.70 -1.13
C LYS A 89 12.93 15.40 -1.32
N LEU A 90 12.59 14.15 -1.66
CA LEU A 90 11.20 13.73 -1.83
C LEU A 90 10.38 13.91 -0.55
N PHE A 91 10.94 13.49 0.60
CA PHE A 91 10.31 13.70 1.90
C PHE A 91 10.04 15.19 2.18
N SER A 92 11.04 16.05 1.93
CA SER A 92 10.92 17.49 2.16
C SER A 92 9.88 18.14 1.25
N GLU A 93 9.77 17.69 0.00
CA GLU A 93 8.73 18.15 -0.95
C GLU A 93 7.33 17.75 -0.47
N ILE A 94 7.12 16.47 -0.13
CA ILE A 94 5.85 15.97 0.41
C ILE A 94 5.48 16.71 1.70
N PHE A 95 6.43 16.84 2.63
CA PHE A 95 6.20 17.49 3.92
C PHE A 95 5.83 18.97 3.76
N GLN A 96 6.40 19.67 2.78
CA GLN A 96 6.02 21.03 2.47
C GLN A 96 4.60 21.14 1.91
N MET A 97 4.10 20.13 1.19
CA MET A 97 2.74 20.09 0.65
C MET A 97 1.65 19.81 1.70
N LEU A 98 1.99 19.26 2.86
CA LEU A 98 1.04 18.95 3.93
C LEU A 98 0.28 20.20 4.40
N GLN A 99 -1.03 20.07 4.58
CA GLN A 99 -1.87 21.15 5.14
C GLN A 99 -1.91 21.06 6.67
N GLY A 100 -2.29 22.15 7.34
CA GLY A 100 -2.46 22.20 8.80
C GLY A 100 -1.22 22.62 9.61
N TRP A 101 -0.06 22.78 8.98
CA TRP A 101 1.16 23.31 9.63
C TRP A 101 1.60 24.62 8.96
N ASN A 102 1.98 25.61 9.77
CA ASN A 102 2.54 26.86 9.24
C ASN A 102 4.02 26.69 8.81
N GLN A 103 4.54 27.66 8.03
CA GLN A 103 5.90 27.58 7.47
C GLN A 103 6.98 27.43 8.55
N LEU A 104 6.84 28.10 9.70
CA LEU A 104 7.82 28.03 10.78
C LEU A 104 7.81 26.66 11.47
N GLN A 105 6.63 26.11 11.75
CA GLN A 105 6.47 24.76 12.29
C GLN A 105 7.09 23.72 11.36
N LYS A 106 6.82 23.82 10.05
CA LYS A 106 7.40 22.93 9.04
C LYS A 106 8.93 23.02 9.03
N ARG A 107 9.48 24.24 9.03
CA ARG A 107 10.93 24.47 9.02
C ARG A 107 11.61 23.89 10.26
N ASN A 108 11.04 24.09 11.44
CA ASN A 108 11.61 23.61 12.69
C ASN A 108 11.58 22.07 12.75
N ALA A 109 10.47 21.44 12.39
CA ALA A 109 10.38 19.98 12.37
C ALA A 109 11.34 19.33 11.36
N LEU A 110 11.51 19.90 10.17
CA LEU A 110 12.50 19.42 9.20
C LEU A 110 13.92 19.50 9.76
N LYS A 111 14.25 20.59 10.47
CA LYS A 111 15.56 20.75 11.11
C LYS A 111 15.78 19.67 12.18
N GLU A 112 14.82 19.48 13.07
CA GLU A 112 14.89 18.47 14.15
C GLU A 112 15.00 17.04 13.60
N LEU A 113 14.25 16.70 12.55
CA LEU A 113 14.34 15.41 11.88
C LEU A 113 15.71 15.17 11.22
N SER A 114 16.29 16.22 10.61
CA SER A 114 17.61 16.12 9.99
C SER A 114 18.72 15.92 11.01
N GLU A 115 18.59 16.49 12.21
CA GLU A 115 19.57 16.37 13.30
C GLU A 115 19.53 14.99 13.95
N HIS A 116 18.33 14.40 14.14
CA HIS A 116 18.17 13.06 14.72
C HIS A 116 18.68 11.93 13.82
N LYS A 117 18.67 12.13 12.49
CA LYS A 117 19.01 11.11 11.49
C LYS A 117 20.47 10.65 11.55
N GLN A 118 21.38 11.45 12.11
CA GLN A 118 22.82 11.15 12.13
C GLN A 118 23.25 10.14 13.22
N SER A 119 22.32 9.67 14.07
CA SER A 119 22.64 8.91 15.29
C SER A 119 22.20 7.43 15.30
N VAL A 120 21.56 6.91 14.24
CA VAL A 120 20.90 5.58 14.26
C VAL A 120 21.59 4.59 13.34
N ASN A 121 21.71 3.33 13.78
CA ASN A 121 22.24 2.22 12.97
C ASN A 121 21.07 1.31 12.53
N GLY A 122 20.66 1.36 11.27
CA GLY A 122 19.73 0.39 10.67
C GLY A 122 18.44 1.00 10.12
N LEU A 123 18.05 0.57 8.91
CA LEU A 123 16.91 1.13 8.16
C LEU A 123 15.55 0.95 8.84
N GLU A 124 15.30 -0.18 9.50
CA GLU A 124 14.04 -0.42 10.21
C GLU A 124 13.93 0.49 11.45
N ASP A 125 15.00 0.57 12.23
CA ASP A 125 15.06 1.44 13.42
C ASP A 125 14.91 2.92 13.05
N GLU A 126 15.47 3.35 11.92
CA GLU A 126 15.29 4.70 11.38
C GLU A 126 13.81 5.00 11.05
N VAL A 127 13.10 4.07 10.40
CA VAL A 127 11.68 4.25 10.05
C VAL A 127 10.82 4.30 11.30
N PHE A 128 11.02 3.37 12.24
CA PHE A 128 10.27 3.34 13.50
C PHE A 128 10.47 4.62 14.33
N GLN A 129 11.71 5.14 14.40
CA GLN A 129 11.99 6.39 15.09
C GLN A 129 11.30 7.60 14.46
N GLN A 130 11.26 7.68 13.13
CA GLN A 130 10.55 8.77 12.43
C GLN A 130 9.03 8.71 12.64
N LEU A 131 8.46 7.50 12.61
CA LEU A 131 7.04 7.29 12.91
C LEU A 131 6.72 7.68 14.36
N ARG A 132 7.56 7.25 15.31
CA ARG A 132 7.42 7.62 16.73
C ARG A 132 7.51 9.13 16.94
N PHE A 133 8.49 9.80 16.32
CA PHE A 133 8.62 11.26 16.37
C PHE A 133 7.34 11.97 15.91
N SER A 134 6.71 11.46 14.85
CA SER A 134 5.47 12.02 14.30
C SER A 134 4.30 11.80 15.25
N TYR A 135 4.21 10.60 15.82
CA TYR A 135 3.19 10.23 16.81
C TYR A 135 3.28 11.07 18.10
N ASP A 136 4.47 11.24 18.66
CA ASP A 136 4.70 12.01 19.89
C ASP A 136 4.33 13.49 19.72
N ARG A 137 4.42 14.03 18.49
CA ARG A 137 4.06 15.42 18.17
C ARG A 137 2.58 15.67 17.94
N LEU A 138 1.74 14.64 17.91
CA LEU A 138 0.30 14.84 17.83
C LEU A 138 -0.22 15.66 19.03
N LYS A 139 0.43 15.55 20.21
CA LYS A 139 0.16 16.32 21.45
C LYS A 139 -1.30 16.30 21.96
N ASP A 140 -2.16 15.52 21.31
CA ASP A 140 -3.54 15.27 21.65
C ASP A 140 -3.71 13.77 21.83
N LEU A 141 -4.06 13.36 23.05
CA LEU A 141 -4.26 11.97 23.42
C LEU A 141 -5.39 11.32 22.61
N LYS A 142 -6.41 12.08 22.22
CA LYS A 142 -7.50 11.58 21.37
C LYS A 142 -7.00 11.26 19.98
N LEU A 143 -6.21 12.14 19.36
CA LEU A 143 -5.61 11.88 18.04
C LEU A 143 -4.61 10.72 18.08
N GLN A 144 -3.84 10.60 19.16
CA GLN A 144 -2.94 9.47 19.37
C GLN A 144 -3.70 8.14 19.48
N HIS A 145 -4.82 8.11 20.21
CA HIS A 145 -5.70 6.94 20.25
C HIS A 145 -6.37 6.66 18.91
N CYS A 146 -6.87 7.69 18.20
CA CYS A 146 -7.44 7.54 16.86
C CYS A 146 -6.46 6.85 15.91
N PHE A 147 -5.17 7.23 15.94
CA PHE A 147 -4.13 6.61 15.13
C PHE A 147 -3.87 5.14 15.51
N LEU A 148 -3.83 4.82 16.81
CA LEU A 148 -3.63 3.44 17.27
C LEU A 148 -4.83 2.54 16.95
N ASN A 149 -6.04 3.06 16.96
CA ASN A 149 -7.24 2.30 16.59
C ASN A 149 -7.20 1.80 15.14
N CYS A 150 -6.51 2.50 14.24
CA CYS A 150 -6.27 2.00 12.89
C CYS A 150 -5.53 0.64 12.88
N ALA A 151 -4.73 0.35 13.91
CA ALA A 151 -4.01 -0.92 14.04
C ALA A 151 -4.91 -2.10 14.47
N LEU A 152 -6.17 -1.85 14.84
CA LEU A 152 -7.16 -2.90 15.10
C LEU A 152 -7.63 -3.58 13.80
N TYR A 153 -7.46 -2.91 12.67
CA TYR A 153 -7.80 -3.46 11.37
C TYR A 153 -6.66 -4.36 10.86
N PRO A 154 -6.99 -5.48 10.19
CA PRO A 154 -5.98 -6.28 9.51
C PRO A 154 -5.17 -5.44 8.53
N LYS A 155 -3.94 -5.88 8.27
CA LYS A 155 -3.09 -5.28 7.25
C LYS A 155 -3.83 -5.25 5.89
N ASP A 156 -3.70 -4.13 5.18
CA ASP A 156 -4.30 -3.85 3.87
C ASP A 156 -5.85 -3.89 3.84
N TRP A 157 -6.49 -3.89 5.01
CA TRP A 157 -7.94 -3.77 5.10
C TRP A 157 -8.39 -2.39 4.65
N ARG A 158 -9.39 -2.34 3.77
CA ARG A 158 -10.02 -1.09 3.37
C ARG A 158 -10.87 -0.58 4.52
N ILE A 159 -10.44 0.51 5.13
CA ILE A 159 -11.20 1.21 6.17
C ILE A 159 -12.04 2.29 5.50
N GLU A 160 -13.37 2.24 5.66
CA GLU A 160 -14.23 3.34 5.22
C GLU A 160 -14.22 4.48 6.24
N GLU A 161 -14.21 5.73 5.76
CA GLU A 161 -14.24 6.92 6.61
C GLU A 161 -15.42 6.90 7.60
N ARG A 162 -16.59 6.44 7.15
CA ARG A 162 -17.78 6.37 7.99
C ARG A 162 -17.61 5.39 9.14
N ASP A 163 -16.98 4.25 8.89
CA ASP A 163 -16.81 3.20 9.90
C ASP A 163 -15.83 3.64 10.97
N ILE A 164 -14.71 4.26 10.57
CA ILE A 164 -13.70 4.74 11.53
C ILE A 164 -14.23 5.91 12.37
N VAL A 165 -15.02 6.81 11.78
CA VAL A 165 -15.67 7.90 12.52
C VAL A 165 -16.68 7.36 13.52
N GLN A 166 -17.49 6.37 13.15
CA GLN A 166 -18.44 5.73 14.06
C GLN A 166 -17.74 5.00 15.21
N LEU A 167 -16.63 4.30 14.93
CA LEU A 167 -15.79 3.66 15.94
C LEU A 167 -15.27 4.69 16.95
N TRP A 168 -14.70 5.80 16.47
CA TRP A 168 -14.19 6.86 17.35
C TRP A 168 -15.27 7.49 18.22
N ILE A 169 -16.47 7.74 17.68
CA ILE A 169 -17.62 8.22 18.46
C ILE A 169 -18.02 7.21 19.55
N ALA A 170 -18.09 5.92 19.20
CA ALA A 170 -18.46 4.87 20.15
C ALA A 170 -17.46 4.70 21.30
N GLU A 171 -16.17 4.93 21.03
CA GLU A 171 -15.09 4.91 22.03
C GLU A 171 -14.94 6.23 22.80
N GLY A 172 -15.71 7.27 22.46
CA GLY A 172 -15.68 8.58 23.13
C GLY A 172 -14.48 9.46 22.75
N LEU A 173 -13.87 9.21 21.60
CA LEU A 173 -12.72 9.95 21.07
C LEU A 173 -13.14 11.25 20.36
#